data_AF-A0A7X7GYP9-F1
#
_entry.id   AF-A0A7X7GYP9-F1
#
_cell.length_a   1.000
_cell.length_b   1.000
_cell.length_c   1.000
_cell.angle_alpha   90.00
_cell.angle_beta   90.00
_cell.angle_gamma   90.00
#
_symmetry.space_group_name_H-M   'P 1'
#
loop_
_entity.id
_entity.type
_entity.pdbx_description
1 polymer ?
#
loop_
_entity_poly.entity_id
_entity_poly.type
_entity_poly.pdbx_seq_one_letter_code
_entity_poly.pdbx_strand_id
1 'polypeptide(L)'
;MAAPISAPVSDAFAPVAVAEPPQPAAPAAIRIEMSEELVEAQKKGRKKIIAIAVATAFIGGVLGYAVGGGAERGRRHDTALQGAAMLADEVQKANEEIEKLAEVLKKAKTKLAEGKYPEEEINALGGIDIPFDGNYLAGKGTGLMGNEVNRLLVKFAGDAVMANEQKETLKRVLTGRRKLIEDLLGQRENPKVNWGVYVANGPHGPMAGMQLIPEPFLVKSDKGKDGKPYSWPDEFELKDGDKTVKLKRYTSGAPGSELIPVDPTTQSAVCTSDTLVQLAREIGNLETTLKGDKSDPTNEKSGLVDTGTALLERLKSIGVGA
;
A
#
# COMPACT_ATOMS: atom_id res chain seq x y z
N MET A 1 3.57 9.33 67.15
CA MET A 1 4.49 8.64 66.23
C MET A 1 3.69 7.64 65.41
N ALA A 2 3.90 7.66 64.10
CA ALA A 2 3.01 7.11 63.08
C ALA A 2 3.03 5.57 62.99
N ALA A 3 1.89 4.98 62.61
CA ALA A 3 1.79 3.61 62.10
C ALA A 3 1.54 3.65 60.57
N PRO A 4 2.08 2.69 59.81
CA PRO A 4 2.24 2.79 58.35
C PRO A 4 0.95 2.44 57.58
N ILE A 5 0.77 3.13 56.46
CA ILE A 5 -0.29 2.91 55.48
C ILE A 5 0.13 1.73 54.58
N SER A 6 -0.55 0.58 54.69
CA SER A 6 -0.48 -0.48 53.68
C SER A 6 -1.58 -0.26 52.64
N ALA A 7 -1.20 0.10 51.41
CA ALA A 7 -2.12 0.10 50.28
C ALA A 7 -2.41 -1.36 49.84
N PRO A 8 -3.68 -1.75 49.60
CA PRO A 8 -3.98 -3.03 49.00
C PRO A 8 -3.66 -3.01 47.49
N VAL A 9 -3.09 -4.13 47.05
CA VAL A 9 -2.65 -4.43 45.68
C VAL A 9 -3.87 -4.52 44.76
N SER A 10 -3.89 -3.71 43.69
CA SER A 10 -4.94 -3.77 42.67
C SER A 10 -4.74 -5.00 41.77
N ASP A 11 -5.71 -5.90 41.80
CA ASP A 11 -5.77 -7.10 40.99
C ASP A 11 -6.19 -6.75 39.55
N ALA A 12 -5.32 -7.01 38.57
CA ALA A 12 -5.44 -6.53 37.19
C ALA A 12 -6.40 -7.36 36.31
N PHE A 13 -7.19 -8.26 36.91
CA PHE A 13 -8.08 -9.18 36.18
C PHE A 13 -9.53 -9.19 36.69
N ALA A 14 -9.97 -8.14 37.40
CA ALA A 14 -11.38 -7.99 37.73
C ALA A 14 -12.23 -7.70 36.46
N PRO A 15 -13.34 -8.44 36.21
CA PRO A 15 -14.16 -8.23 35.02
C PRO A 15 -14.87 -6.88 35.08
N VAL A 16 -14.63 -6.05 34.06
CA VAL A 16 -15.30 -4.74 33.89
C VAL A 16 -16.76 -4.97 33.51
N ALA A 17 -17.67 -4.47 34.34
CA ALA A 17 -19.10 -4.45 34.04
C ALA A 17 -19.38 -3.62 32.79
N VAL A 18 -20.03 -4.23 31.80
CA VAL A 18 -20.48 -3.56 30.57
C VAL A 18 -21.65 -2.64 30.92
N ALA A 19 -21.46 -1.34 30.72
CA ALA A 19 -22.53 -0.35 30.85
C ALA A 19 -23.58 -0.57 29.74
N GLU A 20 -24.85 -0.71 30.13
CA GLU A 20 -25.98 -0.79 29.20
C GLU A 20 -26.09 0.50 28.35
N PRO A 21 -26.42 0.39 27.05
CA PRO A 21 -26.63 1.56 26.21
C PRO A 21 -27.86 2.37 26.66
N PRO A 22 -27.81 3.71 26.63
CA PRO A 22 -28.89 4.55 27.13
C PRO A 22 -30.17 4.40 26.30
N GLN A 23 -31.28 4.21 27.00
CA GLN A 23 -32.62 4.10 26.44
C GLN A 23 -33.04 5.40 25.72
N PRO A 24 -33.65 5.35 24.52
CA PRO A 24 -34.10 6.56 23.82
C PRO A 24 -35.23 7.26 24.59
N ALA A 25 -35.07 8.57 24.78
CA ALA A 25 -36.03 9.42 25.49
C ALA A 25 -37.39 9.48 24.77
N ALA A 26 -38.48 9.32 25.53
CA ALA A 26 -39.84 9.49 25.03
C ALA A 26 -40.08 10.95 24.58
N PRO A 27 -40.84 11.19 23.49
CA PRO A 27 -41.07 12.54 22.97
C PRO A 27 -41.77 13.42 23.99
N ALA A 28 -41.24 14.63 24.19
CA ALA A 28 -41.79 15.61 25.13
C ALA A 28 -43.22 16.00 24.72
N ALA A 29 -44.17 15.75 25.61
CA ALA A 29 -45.53 16.27 25.49
C ALA A 29 -45.50 17.79 25.68
N ILE A 30 -45.81 18.54 24.63
CA ILE A 30 -45.98 19.99 24.67
C ILE A 30 -47.18 20.29 25.57
N ARG A 31 -46.92 20.73 26.81
CA ARG A 31 -47.95 21.21 27.73
C ARG A 31 -48.29 22.65 27.39
N ILE A 32 -49.43 22.85 26.74
CA ILE A 32 -50.00 24.18 26.54
C ILE A 32 -50.78 24.51 27.82
N GLU A 33 -50.27 25.42 28.63
CA GLU A 33 -51.03 25.96 29.76
C GLU A 33 -52.16 26.85 29.20
N MET A 34 -53.38 26.30 29.19
CA MET A 34 -54.58 27.05 28.84
C MET A 34 -55.01 27.90 30.04
N SER A 35 -54.98 29.21 29.88
CA SER A 35 -55.60 30.17 30.80
C SER A 35 -57.12 29.98 30.85
N GLU A 36 -57.70 30.20 32.03
CA GLU A 36 -59.08 29.87 32.42
C GLU A 36 -60.16 30.59 31.56
N GLU A 37 -59.78 31.70 30.91
CA GLU A 37 -60.65 32.49 30.02
C GLU A 37 -60.97 31.79 28.68
N LEU A 38 -60.16 30.84 28.22
CA LEU A 38 -60.41 30.09 26.98
C LEU A 38 -61.31 28.85 27.18
N VAL A 39 -61.52 28.42 28.43
CA VAL A 39 -62.31 27.22 28.77
C VAL A 39 -63.82 27.45 28.59
N GLU A 40 -64.29 28.68 28.77
CA GLU A 40 -65.70 29.02 28.59
C GLU A 40 -66.08 29.19 27.11
N ALA A 41 -65.16 29.70 26.27
CA ALA A 41 -65.37 29.80 24.82
C ALA A 41 -65.37 28.42 24.12
N GLN A 42 -64.70 27.41 24.70
CA GLN A 42 -64.58 26.07 24.11
C GLN A 42 -65.85 25.19 24.26
N LYS A 43 -66.74 25.50 25.22
CA LYS A 43 -67.96 24.69 25.47
C LYS A 43 -69.01 24.79 24.37
N LYS A 44 -69.05 25.88 23.58
CA LYS A 44 -70.04 26.07 22.49
C LYS A 44 -69.57 25.64 21.09
N GLY A 45 -68.28 25.33 20.88
CA GLY A 45 -67.72 25.02 19.55
C GLY A 45 -67.17 23.59 19.34
N ARG A 46 -67.13 22.76 20.39
CA ARG A 46 -66.35 21.50 20.43
C ARG A 46 -66.69 20.47 19.34
N LYS A 47 -67.95 20.37 18.90
CA LYS A 47 -68.36 19.35 17.90
C LYS A 47 -67.96 19.68 16.47
N LYS A 48 -67.83 20.97 16.10
CA LYS A 48 -67.44 21.38 14.74
C LYS A 48 -65.92 21.45 14.56
N ILE A 49 -65.17 21.82 15.59
CA ILE A 49 -63.70 21.95 15.52
C ILE A 49 -63.01 20.57 15.55
N ILE A 50 -63.52 19.62 16.34
CA ILE A 50 -62.95 18.24 16.38
C ILE A 50 -63.19 17.50 15.06
N ALA A 51 -64.35 17.66 14.43
CA ALA A 51 -64.65 17.04 13.14
C ALA A 51 -63.77 17.59 12.01
N ILE A 52 -63.48 18.89 12.01
CA ILE A 52 -62.59 19.52 11.02
C ILE A 52 -61.13 19.10 11.27
N ALA A 53 -60.66 19.09 12.52
CA ALA A 53 -59.28 18.68 12.84
C ALA A 53 -59.00 17.21 12.49
N VAL A 54 -59.97 16.30 12.70
CA VAL A 54 -59.85 14.88 12.32
C VAL A 54 -59.88 14.72 10.79
N ALA A 55 -60.72 15.46 10.08
CA ALA A 55 -60.76 15.43 8.61
C ALA A 55 -59.48 16.00 7.97
N THR A 56 -58.94 17.09 8.49
CA THR A 56 -57.69 17.71 8.00
C THR A 56 -56.46 16.86 8.33
N ALA A 57 -56.42 16.22 9.50
CA ALA A 57 -55.35 15.27 9.86
C ALA A 57 -55.40 13.98 9.02
N PHE A 58 -56.59 13.50 8.65
CA PHE A 58 -56.74 12.32 7.80
C PHE A 58 -56.35 12.60 6.34
N ILE A 59 -56.73 13.77 5.79
CA ILE A 59 -56.34 14.19 4.44
C ILE A 59 -54.85 14.57 4.38
N GLY A 60 -54.34 15.28 5.39
CA GLY A 60 -52.93 15.67 5.49
C GLY A 60 -51.98 14.51 5.79
N GLY A 61 -52.39 13.52 6.58
CA GLY A 61 -51.58 12.35 6.92
C GLY A 61 -51.46 11.34 5.77
N VAL A 62 -52.51 11.18 4.96
CA VAL A 62 -52.51 10.26 3.80
C VAL A 62 -51.81 10.90 2.58
N LEU A 63 -52.03 12.20 2.32
CA LEU A 63 -51.33 12.91 1.24
C LEU A 63 -49.88 13.26 1.61
N GLY A 64 -49.59 13.61 2.87
CA GLY A 64 -48.24 13.95 3.33
C GLY A 64 -47.27 12.76 3.31
N TYR A 65 -47.75 11.55 3.65
CA TYR A 65 -46.91 10.34 3.61
C TYR A 65 -46.69 9.82 2.18
N ALA A 66 -47.66 9.98 1.28
CA ALA A 66 -47.54 9.54 -0.12
C ALA A 66 -46.73 10.53 -0.99
N VAL A 67 -46.87 11.84 -0.79
CA VAL A 67 -46.16 12.86 -1.58
C VAL A 67 -44.76 13.14 -1.02
N GLY A 68 -44.58 13.13 0.31
CA GLY A 68 -43.26 13.25 0.94
C GLY A 68 -42.36 12.06 0.61
N GLY A 69 -42.88 10.83 0.69
CA GLY A 69 -42.12 9.62 0.37
C GLY A 69 -41.77 9.48 -1.12
N GLY A 70 -42.58 10.03 -2.03
CA GLY A 70 -42.31 10.03 -3.47
C GLY A 70 -41.29 11.08 -3.90
N ALA A 71 -41.43 12.32 -3.43
CA ALA A 71 -40.49 13.41 -3.73
C ALA A 71 -39.13 13.19 -3.05
N GLU A 72 -39.10 12.61 -1.84
CA GLU A 72 -37.84 12.20 -1.21
C GLU A 72 -37.20 11.00 -1.90
N ARG A 73 -37.98 10.02 -2.38
CA ARG A 73 -37.42 8.90 -3.18
C ARG A 73 -36.86 9.41 -4.51
N GLY A 74 -37.55 10.30 -5.20
CA GLY A 74 -37.05 10.92 -6.43
C GLY A 74 -35.74 11.66 -6.21
N ARG A 75 -35.68 12.56 -5.21
CA ARG A 75 -34.44 13.28 -4.86
C ARG A 75 -33.29 12.36 -4.43
N ARG A 76 -33.59 11.30 -3.68
CA ARG A 76 -32.60 10.30 -3.26
C ARG A 76 -32.05 9.52 -4.47
N HIS A 77 -32.92 9.19 -5.42
CA HIS A 77 -32.54 8.52 -6.66
C HIS A 77 -31.70 9.44 -7.56
N ASP A 78 -32.09 10.70 -7.73
CA ASP A 78 -31.32 11.72 -8.47
C ASP A 78 -29.94 11.94 -7.85
N THR A 79 -29.87 11.97 -6.50
CA THR A 79 -28.60 12.08 -5.76
C THR A 79 -27.70 10.88 -6.01
N ALA A 80 -28.26 9.66 -6.08
CA ALA A 80 -27.50 8.45 -6.38
C ALA A 80 -27.02 8.43 -7.85
N LEU A 81 -27.85 8.87 -8.80
CA LEU A 81 -27.47 8.99 -10.21
C LEU A 81 -26.33 10.00 -10.41
N GLN A 82 -26.47 11.19 -9.81
CA GLN A 82 -25.45 12.22 -9.84
C GLN A 82 -24.16 11.77 -9.14
N GLY A 83 -24.29 11.11 -7.99
CA GLY A 83 -23.17 10.53 -7.26
C GLY A 83 -22.44 9.45 -8.06
N ALA A 84 -23.17 8.59 -8.78
CA ALA A 84 -22.58 7.56 -9.62
C ALA A 84 -21.80 8.16 -10.78
N ALA A 85 -22.32 9.22 -11.41
CA ALA A 85 -21.62 9.95 -12.47
C ALA A 85 -20.33 10.60 -11.97
N MET A 86 -20.37 11.24 -10.78
CA MET A 86 -19.17 11.82 -10.16
C MET A 86 -18.13 10.76 -9.79
N LEU A 87 -18.57 9.63 -9.20
CA LEU A 87 -17.68 8.52 -8.87
C LEU A 87 -17.07 7.91 -10.15
N ALA A 88 -17.81 7.83 -11.25
CA ALA A 88 -17.27 7.31 -12.50
C ALA A 88 -16.13 8.18 -13.04
N ASP A 89 -16.26 9.52 -12.98
CA ASP A 89 -15.19 10.45 -13.38
C ASP A 89 -13.96 10.33 -12.46
N GLU A 90 -14.16 10.18 -11.16
CA GLU A 90 -13.08 10.01 -10.19
C GLU A 90 -12.37 8.66 -10.33
N VAL A 91 -13.11 7.57 -10.53
CA VAL A 91 -12.53 6.25 -10.83
C VAL A 91 -11.76 6.27 -12.14
N GLN A 92 -12.23 7.00 -13.15
CA GLN A 92 -11.49 7.16 -14.40
C GLN A 92 -10.15 7.87 -14.18
N LYS A 93 -10.15 9.00 -13.47
CA LYS A 93 -8.91 9.72 -13.13
C LYS A 93 -7.97 8.86 -12.30
N ALA A 94 -8.50 8.09 -11.36
CA ALA A 94 -7.71 7.16 -10.56
C ALA A 94 -7.07 6.08 -11.44
N ASN A 95 -7.80 5.49 -12.39
CA ASN A 95 -7.26 4.52 -13.34
C ASN A 95 -6.13 5.11 -14.20
N GLU A 96 -6.28 6.34 -14.67
CA GLU A 96 -5.24 7.03 -15.44
C GLU A 96 -3.94 7.20 -14.62
N GLU A 97 -4.04 7.57 -13.35
CA GLU A 97 -2.88 7.66 -12.45
C GLU A 97 -2.28 6.29 -12.10
N ILE A 98 -3.12 5.26 -11.94
CA ILE A 98 -2.67 3.87 -11.74
C ILE A 98 -1.86 3.39 -12.95
N GLU A 99 -2.31 3.68 -14.18
CA GLU A 99 -1.58 3.32 -15.40
C GLU A 99 -0.26 4.06 -15.52
N LYS A 100 -0.23 5.37 -15.24
CA LYS A 100 1.01 6.16 -15.19
C LYS A 100 1.99 5.59 -14.18
N LEU A 101 1.52 5.27 -12.97
CA LEU A 101 2.34 4.67 -11.92
C LEU A 101 2.96 3.34 -12.39
N ALA A 102 2.15 2.47 -12.98
CA ALA A 102 2.61 1.18 -13.47
C ALA A 102 3.65 1.30 -14.60
N GLU A 103 3.51 2.27 -15.51
CA GLU A 103 4.52 2.53 -16.55
C GLU A 103 5.83 3.05 -15.97
N VAL A 104 5.79 3.92 -14.96
CA VAL A 104 6.99 4.39 -14.26
C VAL A 104 7.71 3.24 -13.55
N LEU A 105 6.97 2.37 -12.87
CA LEU A 105 7.53 1.19 -12.20
C LEU A 105 8.17 0.21 -13.19
N LYS A 106 7.52 -0.03 -14.34
CA LYS A 106 8.05 -0.85 -15.41
C LYS A 106 9.38 -0.31 -15.95
N LYS A 107 9.46 1.00 -16.20
CA LYS A 107 10.70 1.66 -16.63
C LYS A 107 11.80 1.55 -15.57
N ALA A 108 11.46 1.75 -14.29
CA ALA A 108 12.40 1.62 -13.19
C ALA A 108 12.98 0.20 -13.10
N LYS A 109 12.13 -0.82 -13.21
CA LYS A 109 12.52 -2.23 -13.26
C LYS A 109 13.45 -2.54 -14.44
N THR A 110 13.14 -2.04 -15.63
CA THR A 110 13.98 -2.22 -16.82
C THR A 110 15.35 -1.57 -16.64
N LYS A 111 15.41 -0.32 -16.15
CA LYS A 111 16.69 0.35 -15.87
C LYS A 111 17.53 -0.42 -14.84
N LEU A 112 16.92 -0.92 -13.76
CA LEU A 112 17.62 -1.76 -12.79
C LEU A 112 18.13 -3.05 -13.42
N ALA A 113 17.33 -3.69 -14.29
CA ALA A 113 17.74 -4.89 -15.04
C ALA A 113 18.87 -4.61 -16.04
N GLU A 114 18.98 -3.39 -16.57
CA GLU A 114 20.09 -2.92 -17.40
C GLU A 114 21.34 -2.53 -16.60
N GLY A 115 21.27 -2.50 -15.27
CA GLY A 115 22.39 -2.07 -14.42
C GLY A 115 22.44 -0.56 -14.18
N LYS A 116 21.36 0.18 -14.44
CA LYS A 116 21.29 1.64 -14.27
C LYS A 116 20.37 2.01 -13.11
N TYR A 117 20.76 3.04 -12.36
CA TYR A 117 19.93 3.57 -11.28
C TYR A 117 18.77 4.41 -11.86
N PRO A 118 17.49 4.11 -11.53
CA PRO A 118 16.33 4.76 -12.12
C PRO A 118 15.97 6.08 -11.41
N GLU A 119 16.88 7.05 -11.42
CA GLU A 119 16.71 8.32 -10.68
C GLU A 119 15.46 9.11 -11.12
N GLU A 120 15.24 9.23 -12.43
CA GLU A 120 14.10 9.96 -13.00
C GLU A 120 12.77 9.32 -12.59
N GLU A 121 12.68 7.98 -12.66
CA GLU A 121 11.48 7.25 -12.29
C GLU A 121 11.19 7.33 -10.81
N ILE A 122 12.21 7.23 -9.94
CA ILE A 122 12.06 7.37 -8.48
C ILE A 122 11.52 8.77 -8.14
N ASN A 123 12.01 9.81 -8.81
CA ASN A 123 11.51 11.16 -8.61
C ASN A 123 10.06 11.30 -9.11
N ALA A 124 9.73 10.67 -10.24
CA ALA A 124 8.37 10.65 -10.78
C ALA A 124 7.37 9.94 -9.86
N LEU A 125 7.77 8.88 -9.13
CA LEU A 125 6.92 8.21 -8.14
C LEU A 125 6.37 9.19 -7.10
N GLY A 126 7.12 10.24 -6.74
CA GLY A 126 6.68 11.25 -5.78
C GLY A 126 5.61 12.21 -6.28
N GLY A 127 5.42 12.30 -7.61
CA GLY A 127 4.42 13.17 -8.23
C GLY A 127 3.15 12.45 -8.66
N ILE A 128 3.12 11.12 -8.58
CA ILE A 128 1.97 10.30 -8.96
C ILE A 128 1.27 9.86 -7.69
N ASP A 129 0.00 10.24 -7.53
CA ASP A 129 -0.85 9.81 -6.44
C ASP A 129 -2.17 9.31 -7.01
N ILE A 130 -2.69 8.20 -6.48
CA ILE A 130 -3.99 7.67 -6.89
C ILE A 130 -5.07 8.40 -6.08
N PRO A 131 -5.83 9.34 -6.66
CA PRO A 131 -6.74 10.23 -5.92
C PRO A 131 -8.09 9.54 -5.66
N PHE A 132 -8.08 8.43 -4.93
CA PHE A 132 -9.30 7.69 -4.61
C PHE A 132 -9.21 7.03 -3.24
N ASP A 133 -9.81 7.68 -2.23
CA ASP A 133 -9.88 7.22 -0.85
C ASP A 133 -11.34 7.15 -0.34
N GLY A 134 -11.53 6.80 0.93
CA GLY A 134 -12.86 6.70 1.54
C GLY A 134 -13.65 8.03 1.58
N ASN A 135 -12.98 9.18 1.50
CA ASN A 135 -13.63 10.50 1.52
C ASN A 135 -14.42 10.75 0.24
N TYR A 136 -14.00 10.16 -0.89
CA TYR A 136 -14.71 10.26 -2.16
C TYR A 136 -16.08 9.58 -2.13
N LEU A 137 -16.35 8.71 -1.16
CA LEU A 137 -17.64 8.03 -1.02
C LEU A 137 -18.69 8.87 -0.26
N ALA A 138 -18.25 9.88 0.49
CA ALA A 138 -19.12 10.67 1.34
C ALA A 138 -20.04 11.59 0.51
N GLY A 139 -21.33 11.64 0.87
CA GLY A 139 -22.31 12.55 0.24
C GLY A 139 -22.77 12.14 -1.17
N LYS A 140 -22.28 11.03 -1.72
CA LYS A 140 -22.59 10.59 -3.10
C LYS A 140 -23.74 9.59 -3.20
N GLY A 141 -24.49 9.39 -2.12
CA GLY A 141 -25.63 8.46 -2.12
C GLY A 141 -25.23 7.00 -2.36
N THR A 142 -23.99 6.62 -2.05
CA THR A 142 -23.45 5.25 -2.23
C THR A 142 -24.34 4.18 -1.60
N GLY A 143 -24.96 4.46 -0.45
CA GLY A 143 -25.93 3.55 0.20
C GLY A 143 -27.17 3.17 -0.64
N LEU A 144 -27.41 3.86 -1.77
CA LEU A 144 -28.48 3.55 -2.72
C LEU A 144 -27.95 2.86 -3.99
N MET A 145 -26.64 2.86 -4.21
CA MET A 145 -25.97 2.06 -5.23
C MET A 145 -25.90 0.62 -4.71
N GLY A 146 -26.28 -0.37 -5.51
CA GLY A 146 -26.43 -1.75 -5.04
C GLY A 146 -25.20 -2.30 -4.27
N ASN A 147 -25.42 -3.31 -3.42
CA ASN A 147 -24.37 -3.89 -2.55
C ASN A 147 -23.07 -4.26 -3.27
N GLU A 148 -23.15 -4.72 -4.53
CA GLU A 148 -21.98 -5.04 -5.35
C GLU A 148 -21.13 -3.79 -5.66
N VAL A 149 -21.75 -2.67 -6.03
CA VAL A 149 -21.07 -1.40 -6.33
C VAL A 149 -20.42 -0.83 -5.08
N ASN A 150 -21.12 -0.87 -3.93
CA ASN A 150 -20.53 -0.44 -2.67
C ASN A 150 -19.33 -1.29 -2.25
N ARG A 151 -19.39 -2.61 -2.47
CA ARG A 151 -18.25 -3.50 -2.21
C ARG A 151 -17.05 -3.15 -3.11
N LEU A 152 -17.30 -2.89 -4.39
CA LEU A 152 -16.25 -2.49 -5.33
C LEU A 152 -15.66 -1.12 -5.00
N LEU A 153 -16.48 -0.14 -4.61
CA LEU A 153 -16.03 1.19 -4.19
C LEU A 153 -15.11 1.13 -2.97
N VAL A 154 -15.52 0.39 -1.94
CA VAL A 154 -14.73 0.22 -0.71
C VAL A 154 -13.43 -0.52 -1.01
N LYS A 155 -13.48 -1.59 -1.81
CA LYS A 155 -12.29 -2.33 -2.24
C LYS A 155 -11.33 -1.43 -3.02
N PHE A 156 -11.81 -0.72 -4.02
CA PHE A 156 -11.01 0.15 -4.88
C PHE A 156 -10.35 1.28 -4.07
N ALA A 157 -11.08 1.91 -3.13
CA ALA A 157 -10.51 2.91 -2.23
C ALA A 157 -9.43 2.32 -1.30
N GLY A 158 -9.67 1.15 -0.72
CA GLY A 158 -8.68 0.48 0.12
C GLY A 158 -7.41 0.11 -0.64
N ASP A 159 -7.57 -0.51 -1.82
CA ASP A 159 -6.46 -0.94 -2.67
C ASP A 159 -5.66 0.26 -3.21
N ALA A 160 -6.32 1.39 -3.54
CA ALA A 160 -5.67 2.63 -3.96
C ALA A 160 -4.81 3.26 -2.84
N VAL A 161 -5.33 3.30 -1.60
CA VAL A 161 -4.55 3.77 -0.44
C VAL A 161 -3.35 2.87 -0.20
N MET A 162 -3.53 1.55 -0.20
CA MET A 162 -2.43 0.59 -0.04
C MET A 162 -1.37 0.73 -1.14
N ALA A 163 -1.79 0.97 -2.39
CA ALA A 163 -0.87 1.21 -3.50
C ALA A 163 -0.06 2.49 -3.30
N ASN A 164 -0.68 3.58 -2.82
CA ASN A 164 0.03 4.81 -2.48
C ASN A 164 1.03 4.61 -1.32
N GLU A 165 0.68 3.85 -0.28
CA GLU A 165 1.59 3.54 0.83
C GLU A 165 2.79 2.68 0.39
N GLN A 166 2.55 1.67 -0.44
CA GLN A 166 3.60 0.83 -1.01
C GLN A 166 4.53 1.65 -1.91
N LYS A 167 3.97 2.53 -2.75
CA LYS A 167 4.73 3.49 -3.57
C LYS A 167 5.65 4.38 -2.72
N GLU A 168 5.12 4.98 -1.64
CA GLU A 168 5.92 5.84 -0.75
C GLU A 168 7.01 5.06 -0.01
N THR A 169 6.72 3.83 0.41
CA THR A 169 7.71 2.94 1.02
C THR A 169 8.82 2.60 0.04
N LEU A 170 8.47 2.21 -1.18
CA LEU A 170 9.41 1.89 -2.25
C LEU A 170 10.31 3.09 -2.59
N LYS A 171 9.72 4.28 -2.74
CA LYS A 171 10.47 5.53 -2.95
C LYS A 171 11.45 5.78 -1.81
N ARG A 172 11.02 5.66 -0.56
CA ARG A 172 11.88 5.84 0.62
C ARG A 172 13.06 4.86 0.64
N VAL A 173 12.82 3.59 0.32
CA VAL A 173 13.87 2.57 0.26
C VAL A 173 14.85 2.86 -0.86
N LEU A 174 14.35 3.19 -2.07
CA LEU A 174 15.15 3.52 -3.24
C LEU A 174 16.03 4.74 -2.99
N THR A 175 15.46 5.84 -2.49
CA THR A 175 16.20 7.06 -2.19
C THR A 175 17.17 6.86 -1.02
N GLY A 176 16.74 6.21 0.06
CA GLY A 176 17.53 6.00 1.27
C GLY A 176 18.73 5.07 1.07
N ARG A 177 18.66 4.16 0.09
CA ARG A 177 19.75 3.22 -0.24
C ARG A 177 20.46 3.56 -1.55
N ARG A 178 20.28 4.77 -2.09
CA ARG A 178 20.84 5.20 -3.38
C ARG A 178 22.30 4.80 -3.57
N LYS A 179 23.19 5.24 -2.66
CA LYS A 179 24.63 4.98 -2.76
C LYS A 179 24.95 3.48 -2.79
N LEU A 180 24.29 2.68 -1.95
CA LEU A 180 24.48 1.23 -1.93
C LEU A 180 24.00 0.58 -3.23
N ILE A 181 22.87 1.05 -3.79
CA ILE A 181 22.35 0.56 -5.06
C ILE A 181 23.29 0.95 -6.20
N GLU A 182 23.75 2.19 -6.26
CA GLU A 182 24.73 2.66 -7.26
C GLU A 182 26.06 1.88 -7.17
N ASP A 183 26.56 1.63 -5.95
CA ASP A 183 27.76 0.81 -5.73
C ASP A 183 27.55 -0.63 -6.21
N LEU A 184 26.39 -1.25 -5.93
CA LEU A 184 26.05 -2.60 -6.38
C LEU A 184 25.85 -2.68 -7.90
N LEU A 185 25.24 -1.67 -8.51
CA LEU A 185 25.08 -1.58 -9.95
C LEU A 185 26.42 -1.36 -10.65
N GLY A 186 27.29 -0.51 -10.09
CA GLY A 186 28.66 -0.29 -10.56
C GLY A 186 29.54 -1.55 -10.49
N GLN A 187 29.29 -2.45 -9.54
CA GLN A 187 29.96 -3.77 -9.49
C GLN A 187 29.61 -4.67 -10.68
N ARG A 188 28.52 -4.41 -11.42
CA ARG A 188 28.19 -5.16 -12.64
C ARG A 188 29.09 -4.81 -13.81
N GLU A 189 29.44 -3.53 -13.95
CA GLU A 189 30.34 -3.04 -15.00
C GLU A 189 31.82 -3.18 -14.60
N ASN A 190 32.10 -3.05 -13.31
CA ASN A 190 33.43 -3.09 -12.72
C ASN A 190 33.43 -4.04 -11.52
N PRO A 191 33.47 -5.37 -11.75
CA PRO A 191 33.36 -6.34 -10.66
C PRO A 191 34.55 -6.18 -9.71
N LYS A 192 34.24 -6.11 -8.42
CA LYS A 192 35.22 -6.02 -7.35
C LYS A 192 35.31 -7.34 -6.61
N VAL A 193 36.53 -7.71 -6.24
CA VAL A 193 36.77 -8.85 -5.37
C VAL A 193 36.71 -8.38 -3.93
N ASN A 194 35.59 -8.66 -3.25
CA ASN A 194 35.38 -8.24 -1.86
C ASN A 194 35.79 -9.32 -0.85
N TRP A 195 35.91 -10.57 -1.30
CA TRP A 195 36.14 -11.73 -0.43
C TRP A 195 37.29 -12.58 -0.96
N GLY A 196 38.07 -13.13 -0.03
CA GLY A 196 39.05 -14.17 -0.31
C GLY A 196 38.87 -15.33 0.66
N VAL A 197 39.23 -16.52 0.20
CA VAL A 197 39.31 -17.73 1.02
C VAL A 197 40.77 -17.95 1.37
N TYR A 198 41.09 -17.91 2.65
CA TYR A 198 42.41 -18.32 3.14
C TYR A 198 42.35 -19.81 3.48
N VAL A 199 43.24 -20.59 2.88
CA VAL A 199 43.41 -22.01 3.23
C VAL A 199 44.60 -22.12 4.18
N ALA A 200 44.39 -22.81 5.30
CA ALA A 200 45.40 -23.06 6.32
C ALA A 200 45.45 -24.55 6.65
N ASN A 201 46.64 -25.09 6.92
CA ASN A 201 46.73 -26.45 7.43
C ASN A 201 46.47 -26.46 8.94
N GLY A 202 45.33 -27.02 9.34
CA GLY A 202 44.97 -27.22 10.73
C GLY A 202 45.38 -28.59 11.28
N PRO A 203 45.24 -28.81 12.59
CA PRO A 203 45.57 -30.09 13.24
C PRO A 203 44.76 -31.29 12.71
N HIS A 204 43.64 -31.03 12.04
CA HIS A 204 42.70 -32.03 11.52
C HIS A 204 42.58 -32.02 9.98
N GLY A 205 43.51 -31.37 9.29
CA GLY A 205 43.49 -31.21 7.83
C GLY A 205 43.34 -29.74 7.39
N PRO A 206 43.25 -29.48 6.07
CA PRO A 206 43.12 -28.13 5.55
C PRO A 206 41.80 -27.49 6.00
N MET A 207 41.90 -26.31 6.59
CA MET A 207 40.78 -25.45 6.99
C MET A 207 40.71 -24.27 6.04
N ALA A 208 39.50 -23.94 5.57
CA ALA A 208 39.26 -22.77 4.74
C ALA A 208 38.49 -21.72 5.56
N GLY A 209 39.03 -20.51 5.65
CA GLY A 209 38.38 -19.36 6.28
C GLY A 209 38.03 -18.31 5.24
N MET A 210 36.82 -17.77 5.30
CA MET A 210 36.42 -16.64 4.46
C MET A 210 36.83 -15.33 5.13
N GLN A 211 37.48 -14.44 4.39
CA GLN A 211 37.97 -13.15 4.88
C GLN A 211 37.52 -12.03 3.95
N LEU A 212 37.06 -10.92 4.53
CA LEU A 212 36.77 -9.70 3.80
C LEU A 212 38.09 -9.06 3.37
N ILE A 213 38.20 -8.71 2.10
CA ILE A 213 39.35 -7.98 1.56
C ILE A 213 39.19 -6.49 1.93
N PRO A 214 40.08 -5.89 2.74
CA PRO A 214 39.92 -4.52 3.20
C PRO A 214 39.89 -3.47 2.08
N GLU A 215 40.65 -3.69 1.01
CA GLU A 215 40.65 -2.88 -0.21
C GLU A 215 40.28 -3.76 -1.41
N PRO A 216 38.98 -3.85 -1.77
CA PRO A 216 38.54 -4.65 -2.90
C PRO A 216 39.20 -4.21 -4.20
N PHE A 217 39.79 -5.15 -4.94
CA PHE A 217 40.42 -4.87 -6.23
C PHE A 217 39.49 -5.19 -7.39
N LEU A 218 39.71 -4.50 -8.52
CA LEU A 218 38.92 -4.64 -9.74
C LEU A 218 39.41 -5.83 -10.56
N VAL A 219 38.47 -6.63 -11.08
CA VAL A 219 38.71 -7.49 -12.24
C VAL A 219 38.27 -6.72 -13.49
N LYS A 220 39.12 -6.64 -14.50
CA LYS A 220 38.82 -5.83 -15.70
C LYS A 220 37.72 -6.50 -16.50
N SER A 221 36.63 -5.78 -16.78
CA SER A 221 35.49 -6.24 -17.60
C SER A 221 35.79 -6.36 -19.10
N ASP A 222 37.06 -6.39 -19.48
CA ASP A 222 37.46 -6.88 -20.79
C ASP A 222 37.04 -8.35 -20.86
N LYS A 223 36.16 -8.70 -21.82
CA LYS A 223 35.66 -10.07 -22.04
C LYS A 223 36.84 -11.03 -21.90
N GLY A 224 36.80 -11.84 -20.85
CA GLY A 224 37.90 -12.74 -20.54
C GLY A 224 38.11 -13.70 -21.70
N LYS A 225 39.37 -14.10 -21.92
CA LYS A 225 39.62 -15.37 -22.61
C LYS A 225 38.80 -16.43 -21.85
N ASP A 226 38.12 -17.32 -22.59
CA ASP A 226 37.31 -18.44 -22.08
C ASP A 226 35.84 -18.15 -21.70
N GLY A 227 35.22 -17.09 -22.24
CA GLY A 227 33.77 -16.87 -22.12
C GLY A 227 33.31 -16.34 -20.76
N LYS A 228 34.25 -15.92 -19.91
CA LYS A 228 33.96 -15.26 -18.62
C LYS A 228 33.68 -13.76 -18.82
N PRO A 229 32.80 -13.16 -18.00
CA PRO A 229 32.38 -11.76 -18.17
C PRO A 229 33.49 -10.72 -17.89
N TYR A 230 34.62 -11.16 -17.33
CA TYR A 230 35.76 -10.31 -17.02
C TYR A 230 37.07 -11.11 -17.04
N SER A 231 38.20 -10.41 -17.04
CA SER A 231 39.54 -10.96 -16.95
C SER A 231 40.15 -10.79 -15.56
N TRP A 232 40.73 -11.87 -15.05
CA TRP A 232 41.42 -11.87 -13.76
C TRP A 232 42.83 -11.30 -13.90
N PRO A 233 43.29 -10.44 -12.97
CA PRO A 233 44.69 -10.02 -12.95
C PRO A 233 45.61 -11.19 -12.53
N ASP A 234 46.84 -11.18 -13.03
CA ASP A 234 47.87 -12.17 -12.66
C ASP A 234 48.45 -11.91 -11.25
N GLU A 235 48.48 -10.63 -10.85
CA GLU A 235 48.90 -10.19 -9.52
C GLU A 235 47.91 -9.15 -8.99
N PHE A 236 47.67 -9.17 -7.68
CA PHE A 236 46.85 -8.17 -6.99
C PHE A 236 47.52 -7.73 -5.69
N GLU A 237 47.25 -6.50 -5.28
CA GLU A 237 47.79 -5.89 -4.07
C GLU A 237 46.77 -6.00 -2.94
N LEU A 238 47.22 -6.40 -1.75
CA LEU A 238 46.42 -6.39 -0.52
C LEU A 238 47.15 -5.65 0.57
N LYS A 239 46.41 -4.90 1.39
CA LYS A 239 46.97 -4.36 2.64
C LYS A 239 46.85 -5.39 3.75
N ASP A 240 47.99 -5.74 4.33
CA ASP A 240 48.10 -6.49 5.58
C ASP A 240 48.63 -5.54 6.66
N GLY A 241 47.71 -4.94 7.42
CA GLY A 241 48.01 -3.80 8.29
C GLY A 241 48.51 -2.59 7.50
N ASP A 242 49.69 -2.07 7.86
CA ASP A 242 50.32 -0.92 7.17
C ASP A 242 51.13 -1.31 5.92
N LYS A 243 51.19 -2.60 5.56
CA LYS A 243 52.02 -3.10 4.45
C LYS A 243 51.15 -3.50 3.25
N THR A 244 51.50 -3.00 2.07
CA THR A 244 50.96 -3.49 0.80
C THR A 244 51.74 -4.73 0.36
N VAL A 245 51.06 -5.87 0.24
CA VAL A 245 51.59 -7.15 -0.21
C VAL A 245 51.09 -7.42 -1.63
N LYS A 246 52.03 -7.64 -2.56
CA LYS A 246 51.72 -8.15 -3.91
C LYS A 246 51.58 -9.66 -3.88
N LEU A 247 50.41 -10.16 -4.23
CA LEU A 247 50.12 -11.59 -4.29
C LEU A 247 49.90 -12.00 -5.73
N LYS A 248 50.52 -13.12 -6.12
CA LYS A 248 50.23 -13.80 -7.38
C LYS A 248 48.90 -14.54 -7.25
N ARG A 249 48.07 -14.46 -8.29
CA ARG A 249 46.83 -15.23 -8.33
C ARG A 249 47.13 -16.71 -8.37
N TYR A 250 46.53 -17.44 -7.44
CA TYR A 250 46.58 -18.89 -7.42
C TYR A 250 45.88 -19.48 -8.65
N THR A 251 46.58 -20.34 -9.40
CA THR A 251 46.05 -20.95 -10.65
C THR A 251 46.04 -22.47 -10.61
N SER A 252 47.00 -23.10 -9.91
CA SER A 252 47.12 -24.55 -9.79
C SER A 252 48.07 -24.92 -8.65
N GLY A 253 47.96 -26.16 -8.13
CA GLY A 253 48.83 -26.67 -7.06
C GLY A 253 48.06 -27.22 -5.86
N ALA A 254 48.74 -27.38 -4.73
CA ALA A 254 48.12 -27.59 -3.43
C ALA A 254 48.02 -26.22 -2.71
N PRO A 255 46.83 -25.82 -2.24
CA PRO A 255 46.68 -24.54 -1.56
C PRO A 255 47.39 -24.59 -0.20
N GLY A 256 48.39 -23.72 -0.03
CA GLY A 256 49.21 -23.68 1.19
C GLY A 256 48.69 -22.68 2.21
N SER A 257 49.03 -21.41 2.01
CA SER A 257 48.70 -20.26 2.87
C SER A 257 48.32 -19.04 2.02
N GLU A 258 47.72 -19.29 0.86
CA GLU A 258 47.42 -18.27 -0.13
C GLU A 258 45.97 -17.81 0.02
N LEU A 259 45.73 -16.52 -0.18
CA LEU A 259 44.38 -16.00 -0.31
C LEU A 259 43.86 -16.31 -1.71
N ILE A 260 42.79 -17.08 -1.81
CA ILE A 260 42.10 -17.42 -3.06
C ILE A 260 40.93 -16.42 -3.24
N PRO A 261 40.99 -15.49 -4.20
CA PRO A 261 39.90 -14.55 -4.44
C PRO A 261 38.58 -15.25 -4.79
N VAL A 262 37.47 -14.82 -4.19
CA VAL A 262 36.13 -15.31 -4.54
C VAL A 262 35.65 -14.61 -5.80
N ASP A 263 35.19 -15.38 -6.77
CA ASP A 263 34.66 -14.88 -8.04
C ASP A 263 33.52 -13.88 -7.81
N PRO A 264 33.66 -12.61 -8.23
CA PRO A 264 32.61 -11.59 -8.12
C PRO A 264 31.21 -12.02 -8.57
N THR A 265 31.09 -12.87 -9.60
CA THR A 265 29.79 -13.36 -10.08
C THR A 265 29.15 -14.36 -9.12
N THR A 266 29.93 -15.00 -8.26
CA THR A 266 29.48 -15.96 -7.25
C THR A 266 29.38 -15.34 -5.85
N GLN A 267 29.93 -14.15 -5.64
CA GLN A 267 29.89 -13.46 -4.35
C GLN A 267 28.45 -13.20 -3.88
N SER A 268 27.54 -12.88 -4.80
CA SER A 268 26.11 -12.68 -4.49
C SER A 268 25.38 -13.96 -4.08
N ALA A 269 25.88 -15.13 -4.48
CA ALA A 269 25.33 -16.43 -4.10
C ALA A 269 25.74 -16.88 -2.69
N VAL A 270 26.84 -16.32 -2.15
CA VAL A 270 27.41 -16.70 -0.85
C VAL A 270 27.24 -15.59 0.21
N CYS A 271 27.28 -14.34 -0.22
CA CYS A 271 27.05 -13.15 0.59
C CYS A 271 25.99 -12.31 -0.10
N THR A 272 24.73 -12.52 0.27
CA THR A 272 23.55 -11.95 -0.36
C THR A 272 23.67 -10.43 -0.53
N SER A 273 23.90 -9.97 -1.76
CA SER A 273 23.41 -8.67 -2.20
C SER A 273 21.91 -8.77 -2.51
N ASP A 274 21.15 -9.29 -1.54
CA ASP A 274 19.71 -9.55 -1.62
C ASP A 274 18.93 -8.27 -1.93
N THR A 275 19.53 -7.11 -1.65
CA THR A 275 18.93 -5.79 -1.82
C THR A 275 18.42 -5.53 -3.23
N LEU A 276 19.16 -5.89 -4.30
CA LEU A 276 18.71 -5.62 -5.68
C LEU A 276 17.58 -6.57 -6.10
N VAL A 277 17.64 -7.83 -5.69
CA VAL A 277 16.62 -8.84 -6.00
C VAL A 277 15.33 -8.55 -5.24
N GLN A 278 15.44 -8.23 -3.94
CA GLN A 278 14.32 -7.81 -3.11
C GLN A 278 13.67 -6.54 -3.68
N LEU A 279 14.47 -5.55 -4.09
CA LEU A 279 13.97 -4.32 -4.68
C LEU A 279 13.25 -4.56 -6.02
N ALA A 280 13.85 -5.35 -6.91
CA ALA A 280 13.22 -5.72 -8.18
C ALA A 280 11.90 -6.49 -7.96
N ARG A 281 11.85 -7.33 -6.92
CA ARG A 281 10.63 -8.03 -6.49
C ARG A 281 9.59 -7.08 -5.93
N GLU A 282 9.97 -6.11 -5.10
CA GLU A 282 9.03 -5.10 -4.56
C GLU A 282 8.42 -4.25 -5.67
N ILE A 283 9.23 -3.78 -6.63
CA ILE A 283 8.75 -3.08 -7.83
C ILE A 283 7.78 -3.97 -8.62
N GLY A 284 8.14 -5.24 -8.82
CA GLY A 284 7.29 -6.21 -9.51
C GLY A 284 5.97 -6.50 -8.79
N ASN A 285 5.99 -6.62 -7.46
CA ASN A 285 4.79 -6.86 -6.65
C ASN A 285 3.82 -5.68 -6.75
N LEU A 286 4.33 -4.44 -6.71
CA LEU A 286 3.50 -3.25 -6.90
C LEU A 286 2.94 -3.19 -8.33
N GLU A 287 3.76 -3.46 -9.35
CA GLU A 287 3.32 -3.56 -10.75
C GLU A 287 2.18 -4.58 -10.91
N THR A 288 2.33 -5.78 -10.32
CA THR A 288 1.30 -6.83 -10.31
C THR A 288 0.05 -6.41 -9.54
N THR A 289 0.18 -5.65 -8.45
CA THR A 289 -0.97 -5.14 -7.70
C THR A 289 -1.78 -4.14 -8.55
N LEU A 290 -1.09 -3.30 -9.31
CA LEU A 290 -1.73 -2.28 -10.15
C LEU A 290 -2.37 -2.89 -11.41
N LYS A 291 -1.61 -3.67 -12.18
CA LYS A 291 -2.04 -4.19 -13.50
C LYS A 291 -2.56 -5.62 -13.48
N GLY A 292 -2.36 -6.34 -12.38
CA GLY A 292 -2.62 -7.77 -12.32
C GLY A 292 -1.48 -8.61 -12.88
N ASP A 293 -1.69 -9.92 -12.91
CA ASP A 293 -0.82 -10.89 -13.58
C ASP A 293 -1.65 -11.72 -14.54
N LYS A 294 -1.38 -11.58 -15.83
CA LYS A 294 -2.04 -12.30 -16.93
C LYS A 294 -1.09 -13.29 -17.62
N SER A 295 0.06 -13.56 -17.00
CA SER A 295 1.13 -14.39 -17.56
C SER A 295 0.78 -15.88 -17.56
N ASP A 296 -0.05 -16.31 -16.60
CA ASP A 296 -0.56 -17.66 -16.49
C ASP A 296 -2.08 -17.67 -16.70
N PRO A 297 -2.58 -18.22 -17.82
CA PRO A 297 -4.01 -18.32 -18.12
C PRO A 297 -4.81 -19.11 -17.08
N THR A 298 -4.14 -19.92 -16.25
CA THR A 298 -4.77 -20.73 -15.19
C THR A 298 -4.79 -20.03 -13.83
N ASN A 299 -4.01 -18.97 -13.65
CA ASN A 299 -3.86 -18.24 -12.39
C ASN A 299 -3.84 -16.72 -12.62
N GLU A 300 -4.75 -16.22 -13.44
CA GLU A 300 -4.86 -14.78 -13.66
C GLU A 300 -5.21 -14.05 -12.36
N LYS A 301 -4.45 -13.00 -12.05
CA LYS A 301 -4.72 -12.11 -10.93
C LYS A 301 -5.21 -10.78 -11.49
N SER A 302 -6.44 -10.40 -11.14
CA SER A 302 -6.96 -9.07 -11.49
C SER A 302 -6.23 -7.97 -10.72
N GLY A 303 -5.84 -6.92 -11.41
CA GLY A 303 -5.21 -5.74 -10.83
C GLY A 303 -6.19 -4.70 -10.32
N LEU A 304 -5.63 -3.62 -9.77
CA LEU A 304 -6.38 -2.43 -9.41
C LEU A 304 -7.04 -1.76 -10.63
N VAL A 305 -6.38 -1.74 -11.79
CA VAL A 305 -6.96 -1.24 -13.06
C VAL A 305 -8.19 -2.05 -13.45
N ASP A 306 -8.14 -3.38 -13.37
CA ASP A 306 -9.27 -4.25 -13.71
C ASP A 306 -10.44 -3.99 -12.72
N THR A 307 -10.14 -3.82 -11.44
CA THR A 307 -11.15 -3.50 -10.40
C THR A 307 -11.79 -2.13 -10.67
N GLY A 308 -11.00 -1.10 -10.99
CA GLY A 308 -11.50 0.22 -11.33
C GLY A 308 -12.32 0.23 -12.63
N THR A 309 -11.93 -0.57 -13.63
CA THR A 309 -12.66 -0.71 -14.90
C THR A 309 -14.02 -1.34 -14.69
N ALA A 310 -14.08 -2.46 -13.94
CA ALA A 310 -15.33 -3.11 -13.57
C ALA A 310 -16.24 -2.17 -12.76
N LEU A 311 -15.67 -1.40 -11.82
CA LEU A 311 -16.40 -0.39 -11.06
C LEU A 311 -16.97 0.71 -11.96
N LEU A 312 -16.17 1.23 -12.89
CA LEU A 312 -16.58 2.28 -13.84
C LEU A 312 -17.72 1.81 -14.76
N GLU A 313 -17.68 0.57 -15.25
CA GLU A 313 -18.77 -0.02 -16.03
C GLU A 313 -20.08 -0.10 -15.23
N ARG A 314 -19.99 -0.53 -13.96
CA ARG A 314 -21.13 -0.62 -13.05
C ARG A 314 -21.71 0.75 -12.68
N LEU A 315 -20.86 1.76 -12.49
CA LEU A 315 -21.31 3.13 -12.21
C LEU A 315 -21.99 3.76 -13.43
N LYS A 316 -21.46 3.50 -14.64
CA LYS A 316 -22.09 3.95 -15.89
C LYS A 316 -23.44 3.28 -16.14
N SER A 317 -23.60 2.00 -15.81
CA SER A 317 -24.88 1.31 -16.00
C SER A 317 -25.98 1.82 -15.07
N ILE A 318 -25.65 2.31 -13.88
CA ILE A 318 -26.59 3.02 -12.99
C ILE A 318 -27.14 4.29 -13.66
N GLY A 319 -26.29 5.03 -14.40
CA GLY A 319 -26.69 6.26 -15.10
C GLY A 319 -27.51 6.03 -16.38
N VAL A 320 -27.50 4.82 -16.95
CA VAL A 320 -28.23 4.47 -18.19
C VAL A 320 -29.53 3.70 -17.91
N GLY A 321 -29.68 3.13 -16.71
CA GLY A 321 -30.81 2.27 -16.32
C GLY A 321 -31.97 2.97 -15.60
N ALA A 322 -32.09 4.30 -15.68
CA ALA A 322 -33.18 5.07 -15.06
C ALA A 322 -34.08 5.71 -16.12
#